data_AF-A0A507F5Z2-F1
#
_entry.id   AF-A0A507F5Z2-F1
#
_cell.length_a   1.000
_cell.length_b   1.000
_cell.length_c   1.000
_cell.angle_alpha   90.00
_cell.angle_beta   90.00
_cell.angle_gamma   90.00
#
_symmetry.space_group_name_H-M   'P 1'
#
loop_
_entity.id
_entity.type
_entity.pdbx_description
1 polymer ?
#
loop_
_entity_poly.entity_id
_entity_poly.type
_entity_poly.pdbx_seq_one_letter_code
_entity_poly.pdbx_strand_id
1 'polypeptide(L)'
;MIRSLLSQAAKSHLNSKGSISSLANRFAGLSTAATTTSETVKPAPRPIVASVPETVYPAFPPMATSISKEGTGGKGLLDFFDSEKGWYWSENDPKTGRGWTCAELRTKSFDDLHKLWWICIKEQNKLLSQKDEARMFRVIFPNSVRLQQVRVTMRGIRMVVQERRVAYLQAQAIVERETTRQQLFTTYFNEYKASYVPPAKTEAATEPSETVENEAGEAVAVTSQKGRKLPKDWIPAPPDLKERVEAEMSKLFPIPVHMIGRKAEERRRVDKALERTESAGRKKHGEKKQKREKMKGSRWFVV
;
A
#
# COMPACT_ATOMS: atom_id res chain seq x y z
N MET A 1 59.70 -27.69 -16.20
CA MET A 1 59.35 -26.49 -15.42
C MET A 1 58.13 -25.86 -16.08
N ILE A 2 56.89 -26.22 -15.78
CA ILE A 2 56.01 -25.57 -14.79
C ILE A 2 54.91 -26.59 -14.42
N ARG A 3 55.20 -27.46 -13.46
CA ARG A 3 54.21 -28.27 -12.70
C ARG A 3 54.40 -28.02 -11.20
N SER A 4 54.74 -26.77 -10.84
CA SER A 4 55.29 -26.39 -9.53
C SER A 4 54.63 -25.13 -8.94
N LEU A 5 53.37 -24.84 -9.25
CA LEU A 5 52.64 -23.70 -8.66
C LEU A 5 51.17 -24.03 -8.33
N LEU A 6 50.92 -25.23 -7.79
CA LEU A 6 49.58 -25.62 -7.31
C LEU A 6 49.62 -26.48 -6.05
N SER A 7 50.69 -26.39 -5.25
CA SER A 7 50.89 -27.20 -4.03
C SER A 7 51.32 -26.38 -2.79
N GLN A 8 50.92 -25.11 -2.71
CA GLN A 8 51.13 -24.27 -1.52
C GLN A 8 49.95 -23.30 -1.32
N ALA A 9 48.74 -23.83 -1.13
CA ALA A 9 47.61 -23.08 -0.57
C ALA A 9 46.63 -23.97 0.22
N ALA A 10 47.04 -25.19 0.54
CA ALA A 10 46.26 -26.16 1.31
C ALA A 10 47.05 -26.53 2.56
N LYS A 11 47.16 -25.60 3.53
CA LYS A 11 47.61 -25.81 4.93
C LYS A 11 47.73 -24.46 5.64
N SER A 12 46.61 -23.84 6.03
CA SER A 12 46.54 -22.88 7.17
C SER A 12 45.18 -22.17 7.24
N HIS A 13 44.13 -22.81 7.76
CA HIS A 13 43.12 -22.13 8.60
C HIS A 13 42.10 -23.13 9.17
N LEU A 14 42.56 -23.99 10.09
CA LEU A 14 41.69 -24.81 10.95
C LEU A 14 42.23 -24.69 12.36
N ASN A 15 41.98 -23.57 13.04
CA ASN A 15 41.87 -23.58 14.50
C ASN A 15 41.18 -22.31 15.03
N SER A 16 39.95 -22.47 15.52
CA SER A 16 39.37 -21.73 16.66
C SER A 16 37.94 -22.23 16.84
N LYS A 17 37.77 -23.22 17.72
CA LYS A 17 36.47 -23.69 18.20
C LYS A 17 36.08 -22.83 19.39
N GLY A 18 35.06 -21.99 19.21
CA GLY A 18 34.41 -21.22 20.28
C GLY A 18 32.92 -21.52 20.30
N SER A 19 32.53 -22.37 21.26
CA SER A 19 31.24 -22.44 21.97
C SER A 19 30.08 -21.58 21.48
N ILE A 20 29.00 -22.22 20.99
CA ILE A 20 27.62 -21.86 21.34
C ILE A 20 26.75 -23.13 21.37
N SER A 21 26.72 -23.78 22.53
CA SER A 21 25.65 -24.68 22.93
C SER A 21 24.53 -23.86 23.58
N SER A 22 23.36 -23.72 22.95
CA SER A 22 22.09 -23.64 23.69
C SER A 22 20.87 -23.80 22.78
N LEU A 23 19.85 -24.46 23.32
CA LEU A 23 18.44 -24.47 22.89
C LEU A 23 17.98 -25.51 21.85
N ALA A 24 18.38 -26.77 22.06
CA ALA A 24 17.55 -27.91 21.67
C ALA A 24 17.25 -28.74 22.91
N ASN A 25 16.11 -28.48 23.57
CA ASN A 25 15.31 -29.42 24.36
C ASN A 25 14.34 -28.66 25.29
N ARG A 26 13.08 -28.60 24.88
CA ARG A 26 11.92 -28.49 25.78
C ARG A 26 10.84 -29.38 25.20
N PHE A 27 10.80 -30.63 25.65
CA PHE A 27 9.67 -31.19 26.38
C PHE A 27 9.98 -32.65 26.69
N ALA A 28 10.37 -32.88 27.94
CA ALA A 28 10.27 -34.16 28.61
C ALA A 28 8.78 -34.49 28.82
N GLY A 29 8.43 -35.76 28.75
CA GLY A 29 7.06 -36.20 28.95
C GLY A 29 6.86 -37.71 28.83
N LEU A 30 7.37 -38.43 29.85
CA LEU A 30 6.90 -39.72 30.37
C LEU A 30 7.10 -40.99 29.52
N SER A 31 8.03 -41.82 30.03
CA SER A 31 8.04 -43.27 29.89
C SER A 31 7.43 -43.89 31.16
N THR A 32 6.50 -44.83 31.00
CA THR A 32 6.24 -45.93 31.94
C THR A 32 5.73 -47.13 31.16
N ALA A 33 6.40 -48.27 31.35
CA ALA A 33 6.05 -49.57 30.80
C ALA A 33 4.87 -50.22 31.55
N ALA A 34 4.07 -51.04 30.86
CA ALA A 34 3.33 -52.16 31.45
C ALA A 34 2.83 -53.16 30.37
N THR A 35 3.45 -54.34 30.39
CA THR A 35 2.90 -55.71 30.37
C THR A 35 1.54 -56.01 29.71
N THR A 36 1.60 -56.89 28.70
CA THR A 36 0.71 -58.01 28.33
C THR A 36 -0.76 -57.94 28.73
N THR A 37 -1.63 -57.82 27.73
CA THR A 37 -2.88 -58.59 27.65
C THR A 37 -3.19 -58.87 26.18
N SER A 38 -3.34 -60.15 25.86
CA SER A 38 -3.68 -60.68 24.55
C SER A 38 -5.14 -60.37 24.20
N GLU A 39 -5.38 -59.66 23.11
CA GLU A 39 -6.67 -59.69 22.42
C GLU A 39 -6.44 -59.47 20.92
N THR A 40 -6.62 -60.54 20.14
CA THR A 40 -6.60 -60.54 18.68
C THR A 40 -7.86 -59.86 18.17
N VAL A 41 -7.82 -58.55 17.97
CA VAL A 41 -8.88 -57.80 17.28
C VAL A 41 -8.50 -57.64 15.81
N LYS A 42 -9.25 -58.32 14.93
CA LYS A 42 -9.17 -58.20 13.48
C LYS A 42 -9.25 -56.72 13.07
N PRO A 43 -8.39 -56.22 12.16
CA PRO A 43 -8.55 -54.87 11.64
C PRO A 43 -9.84 -54.79 10.81
N ALA A 44 -10.73 -53.88 11.20
CA ALA A 44 -11.95 -53.55 10.46
C ALA A 44 -11.62 -53.17 9.00
N PRO A 45 -12.43 -53.60 8.03
CA PRO A 45 -12.22 -53.25 6.63
C PRO A 45 -12.35 -51.74 6.45
N ARG A 46 -11.40 -51.16 5.69
CA ARG A 46 -11.47 -49.76 5.25
C ARG A 46 -12.83 -49.56 4.55
N PRO A 47 -13.56 -48.46 4.80
CA PRO A 47 -14.79 -48.20 4.07
C PRO A 47 -14.45 -48.14 2.58
N ILE A 48 -15.06 -49.06 1.83
CA ILE A 48 -15.03 -49.08 0.38
C ILE A 48 -15.57 -47.73 -0.07
N VAL A 49 -14.69 -46.94 -0.67
CA VAL A 49 -15.05 -45.66 -1.27
C VAL A 49 -16.14 -45.99 -2.29
N ALA A 50 -17.37 -45.59 -2.00
CA ALA A 50 -18.48 -45.73 -2.94
C ALA A 50 -18.03 -45.13 -4.26
N SER A 51 -18.07 -45.96 -5.30
CA SER A 51 -17.76 -45.62 -6.68
C SER A 51 -18.38 -44.27 -7.03
N VAL A 52 -17.53 -43.26 -7.18
CA VAL A 52 -17.90 -42.01 -7.87
C VAL A 52 -18.42 -42.47 -9.23
N PRO A 53 -19.66 -42.13 -9.64
CA PRO A 53 -20.09 -42.42 -10.98
C PRO A 53 -19.09 -41.72 -11.91
N GLU A 54 -18.42 -42.50 -12.76
CA GLU A 54 -17.66 -41.99 -13.88
C GLU A 54 -18.60 -41.08 -14.66
N THR A 55 -18.52 -39.78 -14.36
CA THR A 55 -18.97 -38.78 -15.29
C THR A 55 -18.10 -39.02 -16.50
N VAL A 56 -18.69 -39.67 -17.51
CA VAL A 56 -18.15 -39.78 -18.85
C VAL A 56 -18.06 -38.34 -19.34
N TYR A 57 -16.97 -37.66 -18.95
CA TYR A 57 -16.49 -36.53 -19.71
C TYR A 57 -16.43 -37.04 -21.14
N PRO A 58 -17.08 -36.37 -22.12
CA PRO A 58 -16.90 -36.75 -23.50
C PRO A 58 -15.40 -36.77 -23.72
N ALA A 59 -14.85 -37.96 -23.96
CA ALA A 59 -13.45 -38.09 -24.31
C ALA A 59 -13.28 -37.16 -25.50
N PHE A 60 -12.57 -36.05 -25.27
CA PHE A 60 -12.24 -35.14 -26.36
C PHE A 60 -11.60 -36.03 -27.42
N PRO A 61 -12.11 -36.03 -28.67
CA PRO A 61 -11.53 -36.86 -29.70
C PRO A 61 -10.03 -36.57 -29.71
N PRO A 62 -9.16 -37.59 -29.78
CA PRO A 62 -7.74 -37.33 -29.94
C PRO A 62 -7.64 -36.44 -31.16
N MET A 63 -7.25 -35.17 -30.98
CA MET A 63 -7.03 -34.29 -32.12
C MET A 63 -5.93 -34.96 -32.93
N ALA A 64 -6.34 -35.63 -34.01
CA ALA A 64 -5.43 -36.10 -35.02
C ALA A 64 -4.77 -34.82 -35.54
N THR A 65 -3.55 -34.55 -35.08
CA THR A 65 -2.72 -33.49 -35.64
C THR A 65 -2.31 -33.96 -37.03
N SER A 66 -3.22 -33.91 -37.99
CA SER A 66 -2.82 -33.77 -39.38
C SER A 66 -2.10 -32.43 -39.45
N ILE A 67 -0.77 -32.48 -39.39
CA ILE A 67 0.07 -31.33 -39.71
C ILE A 67 -0.12 -31.11 -41.20
N SER A 68 -1.15 -30.34 -41.55
CA SER A 68 -1.36 -29.84 -42.90
C SER A 68 -0.11 -29.04 -43.28
N LYS A 69 0.61 -29.51 -44.29
CA LYS A 69 1.82 -28.89 -44.85
C LYS A 69 1.47 -27.65 -45.69
N GLU A 70 0.38 -26.97 -45.38
CA GLU A 70 -0.06 -25.77 -46.08
C GLU A 70 0.12 -24.58 -45.16
N GLY A 71 1.06 -23.72 -45.56
CA GLY A 71 1.53 -22.57 -44.81
C GLY A 71 0.39 -21.61 -44.50
N THR A 72 -0.04 -21.62 -43.25
CA THR A 72 -0.49 -20.36 -42.65
C THR A 72 0.77 -19.59 -42.27
N GLY A 73 0.90 -18.35 -42.73
CA GLY A 73 2.06 -17.47 -42.48
C GLY A 73 2.28 -17.09 -41.00
N GLY A 74 1.78 -17.89 -40.06
CA GLY A 74 2.00 -17.76 -38.64
C GLY A 74 3.19 -18.61 -38.19
N LYS A 75 4.18 -17.94 -37.58
CA LYS A 75 5.31 -18.59 -36.91
C LYS A 75 4.77 -19.32 -35.67
N GLY A 76 4.32 -20.57 -35.83
CA GLY A 76 3.78 -21.38 -34.74
C GLY A 76 4.88 -21.82 -33.78
N LEU A 77 5.38 -23.05 -33.94
CA LEU A 77 6.52 -23.56 -33.18
C LEU A 77 7.80 -22.72 -33.38
N LEU A 78 7.92 -22.04 -34.53
CA LEU A 78 9.04 -21.16 -34.83
C LEU A 78 9.16 -19.96 -33.87
N ASP A 79 8.11 -19.57 -33.13
CA ASP A 79 8.18 -18.49 -32.12
C ASP A 79 9.05 -18.87 -30.90
N PHE A 80 9.35 -20.16 -30.71
CA PHE A 80 10.27 -20.65 -29.67
C PHE A 80 11.74 -20.58 -30.10
N PHE A 81 12.03 -20.20 -31.35
CA PHE A 81 13.39 -20.11 -31.88
C PHE A 81 13.68 -18.69 -32.36
N ASP A 82 14.95 -18.28 -32.29
CA ASP A 82 15.36 -16.96 -32.78
C ASP A 82 15.43 -16.94 -34.33
N SER A 83 15.62 -18.12 -34.93
CA SER A 83 15.70 -18.35 -36.37
C SER A 83 15.20 -19.75 -36.73
N GLU A 84 14.84 -19.96 -37.99
CA GLU A 84 14.55 -21.29 -38.53
C GLU A 84 15.71 -22.27 -38.35
N LYS A 85 16.94 -21.77 -38.21
CA LYS A 85 18.14 -22.56 -37.97
C LYS A 85 18.39 -22.89 -36.49
N GLY A 86 17.52 -22.43 -35.58
CA GLY A 86 17.62 -22.68 -34.12
C GLY A 86 18.00 -21.44 -33.31
N TRP A 87 18.63 -21.66 -32.16
CA TRP A 87 19.07 -20.59 -31.24
C TRP A 87 20.47 -20.07 -31.55
N TYR A 88 20.67 -18.77 -31.38
CA TYR A 88 21.98 -18.15 -31.51
C TYR A 88 22.67 -18.08 -30.15
N TRP A 89 23.83 -18.74 -30.02
CA TRP A 89 24.72 -18.67 -28.85
C TRP A 89 26.00 -17.88 -29.17
N SER A 90 25.93 -16.97 -30.15
CA SER A 90 27.10 -16.25 -30.67
C SER A 90 27.40 -15.00 -29.85
N GLU A 91 28.66 -14.56 -29.83
CA GLU A 91 29.09 -13.28 -29.26
C GLU A 91 28.38 -12.05 -29.87
N ASN A 92 27.77 -12.22 -31.05
CA ASN A 92 26.98 -11.19 -31.73
C ASN A 92 25.53 -11.06 -31.19
N ASP A 93 25.13 -11.85 -30.19
CA ASP A 93 23.78 -11.74 -29.59
C ASP A 93 23.60 -10.33 -28.97
N PRO A 94 22.53 -9.58 -29.29
CA PRO A 94 22.28 -8.28 -28.70
C PRO A 94 22.36 -8.33 -27.18
N LYS A 95 23.22 -7.47 -26.61
CA LYS A 95 23.40 -7.32 -25.17
C LYS A 95 22.04 -7.17 -24.49
N THR A 96 21.82 -7.97 -23.46
CA THR A 96 20.58 -7.94 -22.67
C THR A 96 20.35 -6.53 -22.12
N GLY A 97 19.19 -5.96 -22.42
CA GLY A 97 18.77 -4.67 -21.89
C GLY A 97 18.35 -4.73 -20.41
N ARG A 98 18.06 -3.56 -19.84
CA ARG A 98 17.49 -3.40 -18.49
C ARG A 98 16.00 -3.77 -18.48
N GLY A 99 15.53 -4.42 -17.42
CA GLY A 99 14.11 -4.64 -17.18
C GLY A 99 13.33 -3.34 -16.87
N TRP A 100 12.09 -3.26 -17.33
CA TRP A 100 11.12 -2.22 -17.00
C TRP A 100 10.98 -2.00 -15.49
N THR A 101 10.99 -0.74 -15.08
CA THR A 101 10.73 -0.35 -13.70
C THR A 101 9.26 -0.08 -13.44
N CYS A 102 8.87 -0.22 -12.17
CA CYS A 102 7.49 0.05 -11.75
C CYS A 102 7.06 1.49 -12.05
N ALA A 103 7.99 2.46 -11.98
CA ALA A 103 7.71 3.86 -12.32
C ALA A 103 7.31 4.03 -13.80
N GLU A 104 8.04 3.39 -14.72
CA GLU A 104 7.73 3.41 -16.15
C GLU A 104 6.43 2.65 -16.46
N LEU A 105 6.17 1.54 -15.76
CA LEU A 105 4.95 0.74 -15.97
C LEU A 105 3.69 1.45 -15.47
N ARG A 106 3.80 2.35 -14.48
CA ARG A 106 2.67 3.12 -13.95
C ARG A 106 2.07 4.11 -14.94
N THR A 107 2.79 4.52 -15.98
CA THR A 107 2.27 5.44 -17.01
C THR A 107 1.59 4.73 -18.18
N LYS A 108 1.63 3.39 -18.23
CA LYS A 108 1.09 2.59 -19.34
C LYS A 108 -0.38 2.20 -19.15
N SER A 109 -1.12 2.08 -20.24
CA SER A 109 -2.51 1.60 -20.23
C SER A 109 -2.59 0.13 -19.80
N PHE A 110 -3.78 -0.36 -19.41
CA PHE A 110 -3.97 -1.77 -19.07
C PHE A 110 -3.70 -2.68 -20.28
N ASP A 111 -4.16 -2.29 -21.46
CA ASP A 111 -3.98 -3.07 -22.69
C ASP A 111 -2.49 -3.18 -23.08
N ASP A 112 -1.71 -2.11 -22.91
CA ASP A 112 -0.27 -2.15 -23.19
C ASP A 112 0.47 -3.02 -22.18
N LEU A 113 0.09 -2.99 -20.90
CA LEU A 113 0.63 -3.88 -19.87
C LEU A 113 0.30 -5.34 -20.18
N HIS A 114 -0.90 -5.63 -20.67
CA HIS A 114 -1.33 -6.98 -21.05
C HIS A 114 -0.59 -7.48 -22.29
N LYS A 115 -0.41 -6.65 -23.33
CA LYS A 115 0.41 -6.97 -24.50
C LYS A 115 1.87 -7.21 -24.09
N LEU A 116 2.43 -6.35 -23.25
CA LEU A 116 3.78 -6.50 -22.73
C LEU A 116 3.95 -7.80 -21.94
N TRP A 117 2.96 -8.16 -21.12
CA TRP A 117 2.95 -9.41 -20.39
C TRP A 117 3.04 -10.64 -21.32
N TRP A 118 2.28 -10.65 -22.43
CA TRP A 118 2.37 -11.72 -23.42
C TRP A 118 3.72 -11.79 -24.12
N ILE A 119 4.31 -10.64 -24.44
CA ILE A 119 5.67 -10.58 -24.99
C ILE A 119 6.67 -11.16 -23.98
N CYS A 120 6.55 -10.83 -22.69
CA CYS A 120 7.38 -11.40 -21.63
C CYS A 120 7.20 -12.91 -21.48
N ILE A 121 5.97 -13.43 -21.58
CA ILE A 121 5.72 -14.88 -21.52
C ILE A 121 6.38 -15.60 -22.69
N LYS A 122 6.20 -15.09 -23.92
CA LYS A 122 6.81 -15.69 -25.12
C LYS A 122 8.33 -15.75 -24.98
N GLU A 123 8.93 -14.65 -24.57
CA GLU A 123 10.37 -14.58 -24.31
C GLU A 123 10.80 -15.51 -23.17
N GLN A 124 10.02 -15.59 -22.08
CA GLN A 124 10.30 -16.50 -20.97
C GLN A 124 10.26 -17.96 -21.42
N ASN A 125 9.27 -18.34 -22.22
CA ASN A 125 9.15 -19.69 -22.75
C ASN A 125 10.34 -20.04 -23.65
N LYS A 126 10.72 -19.14 -24.56
CA LYS A 126 11.92 -19.28 -25.40
C LYS A 126 13.19 -19.51 -24.56
N LEU A 127 13.42 -18.66 -23.55
CA LEU A 127 14.60 -18.74 -22.69
C LEU A 127 14.60 -19.98 -21.79
N LEU A 128 13.44 -20.48 -21.38
CA LEU A 128 13.33 -21.72 -20.61
C LEU A 128 13.65 -22.94 -21.48
N SER A 129 13.18 -22.99 -22.72
CA SER A 129 13.57 -24.02 -23.68
C SER A 129 15.09 -24.02 -23.91
N GLN A 130 15.70 -22.83 -24.11
CA GLN A 130 17.15 -22.69 -24.22
C GLN A 130 17.89 -23.21 -22.98
N LYS A 131 17.38 -22.88 -21.79
CA LYS A 131 17.97 -23.33 -20.53
C LYS A 131 17.87 -24.85 -20.35
N ASP A 132 16.76 -25.45 -20.77
CA ASP A 132 16.56 -26.91 -20.67
C ASP A 132 17.49 -27.66 -21.63
N GLU A 133 17.71 -27.13 -22.83
CA GLU A 133 18.69 -27.69 -23.77
C GLU A 133 20.13 -27.49 -23.27
N ALA A 134 20.46 -26.31 -22.71
CA ALA A 134 21.74 -26.06 -22.05
C ALA A 134 22.02 -27.12 -20.98
N ARG A 135 20.99 -27.43 -20.17
CA ARG A 135 21.05 -28.47 -19.14
C ARG A 135 21.25 -29.86 -19.76
N MET A 136 20.58 -30.16 -20.87
CA MET A 136 20.72 -31.44 -21.58
C MET A 136 22.15 -31.65 -22.09
N PHE A 137 22.73 -30.63 -22.74
CA PHE A 137 24.11 -30.66 -23.23
C PHE A 137 25.16 -30.37 -22.14
N ARG A 138 24.74 -30.13 -20.90
CA ARG A 138 25.61 -29.78 -19.75
C ARG A 138 26.47 -28.54 -19.99
N VAL A 139 25.95 -27.58 -20.75
CA VAL A 139 26.57 -26.27 -21.01
C VAL A 139 25.95 -25.22 -20.08
N ILE A 140 26.74 -24.22 -19.69
CA ILE A 140 26.25 -23.09 -18.90
C ILE A 140 25.31 -22.25 -19.78
N PHE A 141 24.12 -21.94 -19.26
CA PHE A 141 23.15 -21.11 -19.95
C PHE A 141 23.64 -19.65 -20.06
N PRO A 142 23.91 -19.12 -21.27
CA PRO A 142 24.49 -17.79 -21.47
C PRO A 142 23.50 -16.68 -21.10
N ASN A 143 22.22 -16.85 -21.44
CA ASN A 143 21.19 -15.82 -21.32
C ASN A 143 20.46 -15.81 -19.96
N SER A 144 21.16 -16.20 -18.89
CA SER A 144 20.61 -16.24 -17.52
C SER A 144 20.15 -14.88 -17.02
N VAL A 145 20.90 -13.81 -17.31
CA VAL A 145 20.56 -12.43 -16.93
C VAL A 145 19.29 -11.96 -17.64
N ARG A 146 19.14 -12.28 -18.93
CA ARG A 146 17.95 -11.95 -19.73
C ARG A 146 16.68 -12.52 -19.12
N LEU A 147 16.74 -13.79 -18.72
CA LEU A 147 15.64 -14.46 -18.03
C LEU A 147 15.28 -13.76 -16.70
N GLN A 148 16.28 -13.28 -15.95
CA GLN A 148 16.02 -12.51 -14.72
C GLN A 148 15.36 -11.16 -15.04
N GLN A 149 15.82 -10.44 -16.05
CA GLN A 149 15.21 -9.15 -16.43
C GLN A 149 13.74 -9.32 -16.85
N VAL A 150 13.41 -10.36 -17.61
CA VAL A 150 12.00 -10.68 -17.96
C VAL A 150 11.16 -11.01 -16.72
N ARG A 151 11.73 -11.69 -15.72
CA ARG A 151 11.01 -11.95 -14.46
C ARG A 151 10.79 -10.67 -13.65
N VAL A 152 11.76 -9.76 -13.65
CA VAL A 152 11.65 -8.45 -13.00
C VAL A 152 10.53 -7.63 -13.64
N THR A 153 10.44 -7.60 -14.97
CA THR A 153 9.36 -6.89 -15.67
C THR A 153 8.00 -7.48 -15.32
N MET A 154 7.84 -8.80 -15.38
CA MET A 154 6.59 -9.48 -15.01
C MET A 154 6.18 -9.21 -13.56
N ARG A 155 7.12 -9.26 -12.62
CA ARG A 155 6.86 -8.89 -11.23
C ARG A 155 6.39 -7.45 -11.12
N GLY A 156 7.04 -6.53 -11.83
CA GLY A 156 6.67 -5.11 -11.88
C GLY A 156 5.25 -4.91 -12.41
N ILE A 157 4.86 -5.59 -13.49
CA ILE A 157 3.50 -5.53 -14.05
C ILE A 157 2.48 -5.99 -13.02
N ARG A 158 2.69 -7.16 -12.38
CA ARG A 158 1.78 -7.68 -11.36
C ARG A 158 1.62 -6.71 -10.19
N MET A 159 2.72 -6.13 -9.72
CA MET A 159 2.70 -5.15 -8.64
C MET A 159 1.91 -3.90 -9.03
N VAL A 160 2.17 -3.30 -10.20
CA VAL A 160 1.46 -2.08 -10.64
C VAL A 160 -0.03 -2.32 -10.83
N VAL A 161 -0.44 -3.45 -11.38
CA VAL A 161 -1.87 -3.80 -11.52
C VAL A 161 -2.53 -3.92 -10.16
N GLN A 162 -1.87 -4.57 -9.19
CA GLN A 162 -2.38 -4.69 -7.83
C GLN A 162 -2.45 -3.33 -7.12
N GLU A 163 -1.41 -2.51 -7.22
CA GLU A 163 -1.36 -1.15 -6.67
C GLU A 163 -2.53 -0.30 -7.20
N ARG A 164 -2.77 -0.33 -8.52
CA ARG A 164 -3.90 0.39 -9.15
C ARG A 164 -5.25 -0.08 -8.63
N ARG A 165 -5.45 -1.40 -8.49
CA ARG A 165 -6.69 -1.95 -7.94
C ARG A 165 -6.90 -1.50 -6.51
N VAL A 166 -5.86 -1.55 -5.67
CA VAL A 166 -5.94 -1.10 -4.27
C VAL A 166 -6.25 0.40 -4.21
N ALA A 167 -5.57 1.22 -5.01
CA ALA A 167 -5.82 2.67 -5.06
C ALA A 167 -7.26 2.99 -5.51
N TYR A 168 -7.78 2.26 -6.50
CA TYR A 168 -9.17 2.42 -6.95
C TYR A 168 -10.17 2.10 -5.83
N LEU A 169 -10.01 0.95 -5.16
CA LEU A 169 -10.90 0.56 -4.05
C LEU A 169 -10.82 1.56 -2.89
N GLN A 170 -9.63 2.08 -2.58
CA GLN A 170 -9.45 3.13 -1.58
C GLN A 170 -10.16 4.42 -1.98
N ALA A 171 -10.05 4.84 -3.24
CA ALA A 171 -10.75 6.02 -3.75
C ALA A 171 -12.28 5.85 -3.69
N GLN A 172 -12.79 4.68 -4.08
CA GLN A 172 -14.22 4.38 -3.96
C GLN A 172 -14.71 4.45 -2.50
N ALA A 173 -13.96 3.86 -1.56
CA ALA A 173 -14.31 3.91 -0.15
C ALA A 173 -14.31 5.34 0.42
N ILE A 174 -13.41 6.22 -0.05
CA ILE A 174 -13.40 7.64 0.32
C ILE A 174 -14.64 8.34 -0.20
N VAL A 175 -15.00 8.10 -1.47
CA VAL A 175 -16.20 8.68 -2.09
C VAL A 175 -17.45 8.22 -1.35
N GLU A 176 -17.61 6.92 -1.10
CA GLU A 176 -18.77 6.36 -0.38
C GLU A 176 -18.91 6.93 1.04
N ARG A 177 -17.79 7.05 1.75
CA ARG A 177 -17.77 7.67 3.08
C ARG A 177 -18.22 9.14 3.02
N GLU A 178 -17.75 9.89 2.04
CA GLU A 178 -18.10 11.30 1.89
C GLU A 178 -19.54 11.50 1.42
N THR A 179 -20.05 10.66 0.51
CA THR A 179 -21.46 10.70 0.10
C THR A 179 -22.38 10.35 1.26
N THR A 180 -22.04 9.34 2.07
CA THR A 180 -22.81 8.99 3.26
C THR A 180 -22.82 10.14 4.26
N ARG A 181 -21.67 10.80 4.48
CA ARG A 181 -21.58 11.97 5.36
C ARG A 181 -22.48 13.11 4.89
N GLN A 182 -22.52 13.38 3.59
CA GLN A 182 -23.36 14.43 3.00
C GLN A 182 -24.85 14.08 3.08
N GLN A 183 -25.20 12.81 2.87
CA GLN A 183 -26.58 12.32 3.04
C GLN A 183 -27.03 12.52 4.49
N LEU A 184 -26.26 12.05 5.46
CA LEU A 184 -26.55 12.23 6.89
C LEU A 184 -26.68 13.72 7.25
N PHE A 185 -25.77 14.55 6.77
CA PHE A 185 -25.86 16.00 6.98
C PHE A 185 -27.18 16.56 6.44
N THR A 186 -27.55 16.19 5.22
CA THR A 186 -28.79 16.64 4.57
C THR A 186 -30.03 16.17 5.33
N THR A 187 -30.05 14.90 5.77
CA THR A 187 -31.19 14.35 6.52
C THR A 187 -31.37 15.05 7.86
N TYR A 188 -30.29 15.20 8.64
CA TYR A 188 -30.35 15.87 9.94
C TYR A 188 -30.63 17.37 9.83
N PHE A 189 -30.10 18.02 8.80
CA PHE A 189 -30.41 19.43 8.54
C PHE A 189 -31.89 19.62 8.19
N ASN A 190 -32.46 18.73 7.38
CA ASN A 190 -33.88 18.78 7.02
C ASN A 190 -34.78 18.48 8.23
N GLU A 191 -34.39 17.52 9.08
CA GLU A 191 -35.08 17.22 10.36
C GLU A 191 -35.11 18.46 11.26
N TYR A 192 -33.96 19.14 11.42
CA TYR A 192 -33.89 20.38 12.19
C TYR A 192 -34.70 21.51 11.56
N LYS A 193 -34.62 21.67 10.23
CA LYS A 193 -35.42 22.66 9.51
C LYS A 193 -36.92 22.45 9.71
N ALA A 194 -37.38 21.20 9.81
CA ALA A 194 -38.77 20.87 10.07
C ALA A 194 -39.22 21.18 11.51
N SER A 195 -38.31 21.08 12.49
CA SER A 195 -38.61 21.39 13.90
C SER A 195 -38.35 22.84 14.31
N TYR A 196 -37.66 23.63 13.47
CA TYR A 196 -37.27 24.99 13.79
C TYR A 196 -38.47 25.94 13.83
N VAL A 197 -38.78 26.43 15.03
CA VAL A 197 -39.70 27.57 15.23
C VAL A 197 -38.83 28.84 15.28
N PRO A 198 -39.01 29.80 14.36
CA PRO A 198 -38.30 31.07 14.45
C PRO A 198 -38.59 31.71 15.81
N PRO A 199 -37.59 32.26 16.52
CA PRO A 199 -37.88 33.02 17.73
C PRO A 199 -38.90 34.09 17.35
N ALA A 200 -40.03 34.13 18.07
CA ALA A 200 -41.04 35.15 17.87
C ALA A 200 -40.32 36.49 17.84
N LYS A 201 -40.55 37.27 16.77
CA LYS A 201 -40.04 38.64 16.68
C LYS A 201 -40.48 39.35 17.95
N THR A 202 -39.59 39.49 18.93
CA THR A 202 -39.75 40.52 19.93
C THR A 202 -39.73 41.82 19.16
N GLU A 203 -40.88 42.48 19.16
CA GLU A 203 -41.01 43.90 18.86
C GLU A 203 -39.84 44.67 19.50
N ALA A 204 -39.36 45.72 18.82
CA ALA A 204 -38.26 46.61 19.21
C ALA A 204 -36.81 46.15 18.91
N ALA A 205 -36.42 46.30 17.65
CA ALA A 205 -35.17 47.00 17.34
C ALA A 205 -35.56 48.20 16.48
N THR A 206 -35.97 49.28 17.16
CA THR A 206 -35.89 50.65 16.64
C THR A 206 -34.48 50.78 16.10
N GLU A 207 -34.32 50.94 14.78
CA GLU A 207 -33.03 51.36 14.25
C GLU A 207 -32.71 52.71 14.92
N PRO A 208 -31.61 52.85 15.70
CA PRO A 208 -31.14 54.18 16.00
C PRO A 208 -30.65 54.76 14.68
N SER A 209 -31.48 55.59 14.06
CA SER A 209 -31.05 56.56 13.08
C SER A 209 -30.16 57.57 13.81
N GLU A 210 -28.88 57.22 13.99
CA GLU A 210 -27.85 58.21 14.30
C GLU A 210 -27.54 58.99 13.03
N THR A 211 -28.27 60.10 12.83
CA THR A 211 -27.73 61.26 12.12
C THR A 211 -26.72 61.92 13.05
N VAL A 212 -25.44 61.59 12.89
CA VAL A 212 -24.34 62.43 13.38
C VAL A 212 -23.81 63.19 12.17
N GLU A 213 -24.23 64.44 12.03
CA GLU A 213 -23.51 65.43 11.24
C GLU A 213 -22.20 65.73 11.95
N ASN A 214 -21.07 65.43 11.30
CA ASN A 214 -19.78 65.98 11.68
C ASN A 214 -19.19 66.68 10.45
N GLU A 215 -19.11 68.01 10.57
CA GLU A 215 -18.29 68.87 9.73
C GLU A 215 -16.80 68.60 10.02
N ALA A 216 -15.97 68.80 8.98
CA ALA A 216 -14.51 68.71 8.97
C ALA A 216 -13.87 67.31 8.90
N GLY A 217 -13.51 66.93 7.66
CA GLY A 217 -12.11 66.69 7.31
C GLY A 217 -11.44 65.39 7.78
N GLU A 218 -11.40 64.44 6.84
CA GLU A 218 -10.36 63.40 6.67
C GLU A 218 -10.51 62.08 7.46
N ALA A 219 -11.09 61.08 6.77
CA ALA A 219 -11.07 59.68 7.17
C ALA A 219 -10.57 58.80 6.01
N VAL A 220 -9.49 58.06 6.27
CA VAL A 220 -8.95 57.02 5.40
C VAL A 220 -9.98 55.90 5.22
N ALA A 221 -10.38 55.66 3.98
CA ALA A 221 -11.37 54.64 3.62
C ALA A 221 -10.82 53.22 3.79
N VAL A 222 -11.05 52.61 4.95
CA VAL A 222 -11.12 51.14 5.03
C VAL A 222 -12.50 50.77 4.51
N THR A 223 -12.59 50.39 3.24
CA THR A 223 -13.80 49.88 2.62
C THR A 223 -14.21 48.58 3.31
N SER A 224 -15.04 48.70 4.35
CA SER A 224 -15.72 47.60 4.99
C SER A 224 -16.59 46.90 3.94
N GLN A 225 -16.23 45.66 3.58
CA GLN A 225 -17.05 44.84 2.71
C GLN A 225 -18.43 44.68 3.35
N LYS A 226 -19.41 45.39 2.79
CA LYS A 226 -20.83 45.30 3.13
C LYS A 226 -21.23 43.82 3.08
N GLY A 227 -21.42 43.22 4.26
CA GLY A 227 -21.76 41.80 4.40
C GLY A 227 -22.97 41.46 3.52
N ARG A 228 -22.88 40.36 2.76
CA ARG A 228 -24.01 39.87 1.96
C ARG A 228 -25.20 39.65 2.89
N LYS A 229 -26.31 40.36 2.65
CA LYS A 229 -27.55 40.16 3.41
C LYS A 229 -27.99 38.71 3.25
N LEU A 230 -28.09 37.99 4.36
CA LEU A 230 -28.57 36.61 4.39
C LEU A 230 -30.01 36.56 3.86
N PRO A 231 -30.41 35.48 3.17
CA PRO A 231 -31.80 35.30 2.74
C PRO A 231 -32.77 35.40 3.92
N LYS A 232 -33.98 35.91 3.65
CA LYS A 232 -35.01 36.16 4.68
C LYS A 232 -35.43 34.87 5.43
N ASP A 233 -35.27 33.71 4.78
CA ASP A 233 -35.59 32.38 5.31
C ASP A 233 -34.34 31.61 5.76
N TRP A 234 -33.24 32.31 6.05
CA TRP A 234 -32.01 31.69 6.53
C TRP A 234 -32.19 31.15 7.95
N ILE A 235 -32.01 29.84 8.09
CA ILE A 235 -32.06 29.14 9.37
C ILE A 235 -30.61 28.92 9.84
N PRO A 236 -30.28 29.23 11.10
CA PRO A 236 -28.95 28.95 11.65
C PRO A 236 -28.69 27.43 11.67
N ALA A 237 -27.45 27.03 11.39
CA ALA A 237 -27.11 25.61 11.47
C ALA A 237 -27.19 25.12 12.93
N PRO A 238 -27.77 23.94 13.20
CA PRO A 238 -27.78 23.38 14.54
C PRO A 238 -26.35 23.18 15.06
N PRO A 239 -26.05 23.58 16.32
CA PRO A 239 -24.70 23.51 16.87
C PRO A 239 -24.16 22.07 16.90
N ASP A 240 -25.03 21.10 17.18
CA ASP A 240 -24.65 19.70 17.39
C ASP A 240 -24.63 18.87 16.09
N LEU A 241 -24.93 19.49 14.94
CA LEU A 241 -25.10 18.78 13.66
C LEU A 241 -23.84 18.02 13.24
N LYS A 242 -22.69 18.69 13.40
CA LYS A 242 -21.39 18.11 13.05
C LYS A 242 -21.08 16.91 13.95
N GLU A 243 -21.31 17.04 15.25
CA GLU A 243 -21.05 15.98 16.23
C GLU A 243 -21.95 14.76 16.00
N ARG A 244 -23.24 14.97 15.73
CA ARG A 244 -24.19 13.89 15.41
C ARG A 244 -23.79 13.15 14.13
N VAL A 245 -23.45 13.88 13.06
CA VAL A 245 -22.97 13.29 11.80
C VAL A 245 -21.68 12.51 12.03
N GLU A 246 -20.71 13.06 12.77
CA GLU A 246 -19.44 12.40 13.05
C GLU A 246 -19.60 11.16 13.93
N ALA A 247 -20.53 11.18 14.89
CA ALA A 247 -20.87 10.03 15.73
C ALA A 247 -21.43 8.88 14.89
N GLU A 248 -22.39 9.15 14.01
CA GLU A 248 -22.96 8.15 13.10
C GLU A 248 -21.94 7.65 12.07
N MET A 249 -21.14 8.54 11.49
CA MET A 249 -20.04 8.15 10.60
C MET A 249 -19.02 7.25 11.29
N SER A 250 -18.79 7.46 12.59
CA SER A 250 -17.89 6.62 13.40
C SER A 250 -18.49 5.24 13.71
N LYS A 251 -19.83 5.13 13.81
CA LYS A 251 -20.55 3.85 13.94
C LYS A 251 -20.53 3.05 12.64
N LEU A 252 -20.79 3.70 11.51
CA LEU A 252 -20.86 3.06 10.18
C LEU A 252 -19.49 2.67 9.63
N PHE A 253 -18.47 3.52 9.83
CA PHE A 253 -17.10 3.29 9.34
C PHE A 253 -16.11 3.22 10.50
N PRO A 254 -16.13 2.12 11.29
CA PRO A 254 -15.24 1.97 12.42
C PRO A 254 -13.77 1.93 11.96
N ILE A 255 -12.92 2.67 12.65
CA ILE A 255 -11.47 2.64 12.40
C ILE A 255 -10.97 1.24 12.80
N PRO A 256 -10.25 0.52 11.91
CA PRO A 256 -9.69 -0.79 12.25
C PRO A 256 -8.87 -0.74 13.53
N VAL A 257 -9.04 -1.70 14.44
CA VAL A 257 -8.46 -1.70 15.80
C VAL A 257 -6.94 -1.51 15.80
N HIS A 258 -6.24 -2.07 14.81
CA HIS A 258 -4.78 -1.92 14.64
C HIS A 258 -4.33 -0.48 14.26
N MET A 259 -5.25 0.36 13.80
CA MET A 259 -5.02 1.79 13.50
C MET A 259 -5.33 2.68 14.69
N ILE A 260 -6.13 2.21 15.66
CA ILE A 260 -6.48 2.96 16.88
C ILE A 260 -5.23 3.24 17.72
N GLY A 261 -4.37 2.23 17.89
CA GLY A 261 -3.09 2.39 18.59
C GLY A 261 -2.14 3.38 17.89
N ARG A 262 -2.09 3.36 16.55
CA ARG A 262 -1.27 4.30 15.76
C ARG A 262 -1.76 5.74 15.86
N LYS A 263 -3.09 5.94 15.82
CA LYS A 263 -3.71 7.27 15.95
C LYS A 263 -3.56 7.85 17.36
N ALA A 264 -3.59 7.01 18.39
CA ALA A 264 -3.30 7.42 19.77
C ALA A 264 -1.82 7.79 19.95
N GLU A 265 -0.91 7.02 19.35
CA GLU A 265 0.53 7.32 19.36
C GLU A 265 0.87 8.60 18.60
N GLU A 266 0.22 8.84 17.45
CA GLU A 266 0.35 10.11 16.70
C GLU A 266 -0.19 11.31 17.49
N ARG A 267 -1.35 11.19 18.13
CA ARG A 267 -1.89 12.24 19.02
C ARG A 267 -0.90 12.57 20.14
N ARG A 268 -0.40 11.55 20.84
CA ARG A 268 0.65 11.71 21.87
C ARG A 268 1.92 12.38 21.34
N ARG A 269 2.35 12.06 20.11
CA ARG A 269 3.50 12.71 19.47
C ARG A 269 3.25 14.19 19.17
N VAL A 270 2.05 14.53 18.71
CA VAL A 270 1.63 15.91 18.45
C VAL A 270 1.55 16.71 19.76
N ASP A 271 0.92 16.16 20.80
CA ASP A 271 0.82 16.80 22.12
C ASP A 271 2.21 17.05 22.71
N LYS A 272 3.10 16.05 22.65
CA LYS A 272 4.50 16.18 23.08
C LYS A 272 5.28 17.20 22.25
N ALA A 273 4.95 17.37 20.97
CA ALA A 273 5.54 18.42 20.14
C ALA A 273 5.01 19.81 20.53
N LEU A 274 3.72 19.93 20.81
CA LEU A 274 3.08 21.16 21.28
C LEU A 274 3.69 21.61 22.61
N GLU A 275 3.79 20.71 23.59
CA GLU A 275 4.43 20.98 24.89
C GLU A 275 5.88 21.46 24.76
N ARG A 276 6.63 20.93 23.79
CA ARG A 276 8.00 21.39 23.50
C ARG A 276 7.99 22.81 22.94
N THR A 277 7.05 23.15 22.05
CA THR A 277 6.93 24.50 21.51
C THR A 277 6.50 25.51 22.57
N GLU A 278 5.55 25.14 23.43
CA GLU A 278 5.09 25.97 24.55
C GLU A 278 6.19 26.17 25.59
N SER A 279 6.93 25.10 25.92
CA SER A 279 8.09 25.17 26.83
C SER A 279 9.21 26.05 26.27
N ALA A 280 9.48 25.95 24.97
CA ALA A 280 10.44 26.82 24.29
C ALA A 280 9.97 28.29 24.28
N GLY A 281 8.67 28.53 24.08
CA GLY A 281 8.05 29.85 24.19
C GLY A 281 8.19 30.44 25.60
N ARG A 282 7.91 29.65 26.63
CA ARG A 282 7.99 30.05 28.04
C ARG A 282 9.41 30.37 28.48
N LYS A 283 10.40 29.57 28.03
CA LYS A 283 11.84 29.86 28.25
C LYS A 283 12.27 31.18 27.60
N LYS A 284 11.91 31.39 26.32
CA LYS A 284 12.20 32.67 25.62
C LYS A 284 11.53 33.87 26.30
N HIS A 285 10.33 33.69 26.84
CA HIS A 285 9.65 34.75 27.58
C HIS A 285 10.35 35.07 28.91
N GLY A 286 10.81 34.05 29.63
CA GLY A 286 11.60 34.18 30.86
C GLY A 286 12.93 34.88 30.64
N GLU A 287 13.69 34.49 29.60
CA GLU A 287 14.95 35.16 29.24
C GLU A 287 14.74 36.63 28.87
N LYS A 288 13.68 36.97 28.12
CA LYS A 288 13.33 38.36 27.82
C LYS A 288 12.98 39.15 29.09
N LYS A 289 12.30 38.55 30.06
CA LYS A 289 11.95 39.20 31.34
C LYS A 289 13.20 39.46 32.17
N GLN A 290 14.10 38.49 32.28
CA GLN A 290 15.35 38.61 33.03
C GLN A 290 16.31 39.63 32.38
N LYS A 291 16.34 39.70 31.04
CA LYS A 291 17.09 40.74 30.30
C LYS A 291 16.50 42.14 30.54
N ARG A 292 15.17 42.27 30.59
CA ARG A 292 14.48 43.53 30.94
C ARG A 292 14.74 43.96 32.38
N GLU A 293 14.77 43.04 33.34
CA GLU A 293 15.09 43.36 34.75
C GLU A 293 16.55 43.77 34.92
N LYS A 294 17.50 43.11 34.25
CA LYS A 294 18.91 43.54 34.23
C LYS A 294 19.07 44.95 33.64
N MET A 295 18.37 45.27 32.53
CA MET A 295 18.39 46.62 31.95
C MET A 295 17.75 47.68 32.87
N LYS A 296 16.74 47.31 33.67
CA LYS A 296 16.18 48.22 34.68
C LYS A 296 17.14 48.46 35.83
N GLY A 297 17.81 47.42 36.35
CA GLY A 297 18.79 47.53 37.43
C GLY A 297 20.02 48.38 37.06
N SER A 298 20.47 48.31 35.80
CA SER A 298 21.56 49.18 35.31
C SER A 298 21.16 50.65 35.12
N ARG A 299 19.86 50.98 35.10
CA ARG A 299 19.38 52.37 34.94
C ARG A 299 19.32 53.15 36.26
N TRP A 300 19.46 52.48 37.41
CA TRP A 300 19.51 53.11 38.74
C TRP A 300 20.93 53.38 39.25
N PHE A 301 21.96 53.04 38.48
CA PHE A 301 23.38 53.27 38.78
C PHE A 301 23.97 54.33 37.83
N VAL A 302 23.30 55.46 37.67
CA VAL A 302 23.86 56.67 37.06
C VAL A 302 23.25 57.88 37.76
N VAL A 303 23.76 58.21 38.95
CA VAL A 303 23.76 59.55 39.57
C VAL A 303 25.04 59.66 40.38
#